data_AF-A0A183AQA6-F1
#
_entry.id   AF-A0A183AQA6-F1
#
_cell.length_a   1.000
_cell.length_b   1.000
_cell.length_c   1.000
_cell.angle_alpha   90.00
_cell.angle_beta   90.00
_cell.angle_gamma   90.00
#
_symmetry.space_group_name_H-M   'P 1'
#
loop_
_entity.id
_entity.type
_entity.pdbx_description
1 polymer ?
#
loop_
_entity_poly.entity_id
_entity_poly.type
_entity_poly.pdbx_seq_one_letter_code
_entity_poly.pdbx_strand_id
1 'polypeptide(L)'
;MWEVYEKEAQEHLIMCAKIASQQLSEAAQTAGETSHPPVGEQTGWALEQRIRRVVFGMWEIEPTYHSAYPPDIACLPVIYVCEYCLTPMRHRVAYDRHRQECTWFTPPGDEFYRKDGLSFFEVDGEKQPVSEQLIPLCSLFADFNAHSTNDTL
;
A
#
# COMPACT_ATOMS: atom_id res chain seq x y z
N MET A 1 -8.60 -8.01 24.31
CA MET A 1 -8.83 -7.21 23.09
C MET A 1 -7.71 -6.19 22.91
N TRP A 2 -7.47 -5.30 23.88
CA TRP A 2 -6.32 -4.39 23.90
C TRP A 2 -4.94 -5.07 23.84
N GLU A 3 -4.78 -6.20 24.53
CA GLU A 3 -3.52 -7.00 24.49
C GLU A 3 -3.19 -7.55 23.09
N VAL A 4 -4.22 -7.85 22.28
CA VAL A 4 -4.02 -8.32 20.88
C VAL A 4 -3.51 -7.17 20.03
N TYR A 5 -4.04 -5.97 20.24
CA TYR A 5 -3.64 -4.77 19.52
C TYR A 5 -2.23 -4.29 19.87
N GLU A 6 -1.86 -4.38 21.14
CA GLU A 6 -0.52 -4.05 21.61
C GLU A 6 0.52 -5.04 21.07
N LYS A 7 0.16 -6.33 21.02
CA LYS A 7 0.98 -7.37 20.42
C LYS A 7 1.20 -7.14 18.92
N GLU A 8 0.16 -6.82 18.14
CA GLU A 8 0.30 -6.50 16.71
C GLU A 8 1.22 -5.29 16.48
N ALA A 9 1.04 -4.23 17.26
CA ALA A 9 1.89 -3.03 17.16
C ALA A 9 3.35 -3.32 17.54
N GLN A 10 3.58 -4.14 18.58
CA GLN A 10 4.91 -4.56 19.01
C GLN A 10 5.58 -5.48 17.98
N GLU A 11 4.86 -6.45 17.43
CA GLU A 11 5.36 -7.32 16.36
C GLU A 11 5.76 -6.51 15.11
N HIS A 12 4.95 -5.51 14.76
CA HIS A 12 5.29 -4.57 13.69
C HIS A 12 6.57 -3.79 13.99
N LEU A 13 6.71 -3.20 15.18
CA LEU A 13 7.93 -2.47 15.57
C LEU A 13 9.17 -3.37 15.50
N ILE A 14 9.06 -4.61 15.98
CA ILE A 14 10.13 -5.61 15.91
C ILE A 14 10.47 -5.93 14.45
N MET A 15 9.47 -6.09 13.59
CA MET A 15 9.65 -6.39 12.18
C MET A 15 10.36 -5.23 11.45
N CYS A 16 9.92 -3.99 11.66
CA CYS A 16 10.55 -2.80 11.09
C CYS A 16 11.98 -2.61 11.58
N ALA A 17 12.26 -2.86 12.87
CA ALA A 17 13.62 -2.79 13.41
C ALA A 17 14.55 -3.84 12.80
N LYS A 18 14.05 -5.06 12.57
CA LYS A 18 14.81 -6.12 11.89
C LYS A 18 15.13 -5.75 10.44
N ILE A 19 14.15 -5.22 9.71
CA ILE A 19 14.32 -4.78 8.32
C ILE A 19 15.34 -3.63 8.24
N ALA A 20 15.20 -2.61 9.08
CA ALA A 20 16.17 -1.51 9.14
C ALA A 20 17.59 -1.98 9.48
N SER A 21 17.72 -2.95 10.41
CA SER A 21 19.02 -3.52 10.79
C SER A 21 19.66 -4.32 9.65
N GLN A 22 18.85 -5.06 8.90
CA GLN A 22 19.29 -5.83 7.74
C GLN A 22 19.73 -4.90 6.59
N GLN A 23 18.98 -3.82 6.34
CA GLN A 23 19.34 -2.79 5.36
C GLN A 23 20.63 -2.06 5.70
N LEU A 24 20.87 -1.73 6.98
CA LEU A 24 22.14 -1.15 7.42
C LEU A 24 23.32 -2.09 7.16
N SER A 25 23.11 -3.41 7.30
CA SER A 25 24.15 -4.41 7.03
C SER A 25 24.41 -4.63 5.54
N GLU A 26 23.40 -4.51 4.69
CA GLU A 26 23.49 -4.64 3.23
C GLU A 26 24.08 -3.38 2.57
N ALA A 27 23.70 -2.19 3.05
CA ALA A 27 24.29 -0.92 2.62
C ALA A 27 25.79 -0.82 2.98
N ALA A 28 26.20 -1.44 4.10
CA ALA A 28 27.62 -1.52 4.47
C ALA A 28 28.43 -2.48 3.56
N GLN A 29 27.77 -3.44 2.89
CA GLN A 29 28.40 -4.39 1.97
C GLN A 29 28.46 -3.85 0.52
N THR A 30 27.49 -3.04 0.10
CA THR A 30 27.46 -2.44 -1.26
C THR A 30 28.31 -1.17 -1.39
N ALA A 31 28.79 -0.59 -0.28
CA ALA A 31 29.68 0.58 -0.29
C ALA A 31 31.12 0.31 -0.82
N GLY A 32 31.42 -0.91 -1.28
CA GLY A 32 32.75 -1.34 -1.75
C GLY A 32 32.98 -1.36 -3.27
N GLU A 33 31.95 -1.24 -4.12
CA GLU A 33 32.11 -1.35 -5.58
C GLU A 33 31.56 -0.11 -6.32
N THR A 34 32.45 0.78 -6.72
CA THR A 34 32.15 1.89 -7.62
C THR A 34 32.05 1.41 -9.06
N SER A 35 30.85 1.29 -9.60
CA SER A 35 30.60 1.56 -11.02
C SER A 35 29.14 2.01 -11.22
N HIS A 36 28.97 3.09 -11.98
CA HIS A 36 27.69 3.72 -12.28
C HIS A 36 26.64 2.71 -12.79
N PRO A 37 25.40 2.70 -12.25
CA PRO A 37 24.31 1.98 -12.88
C PRO A 37 23.72 2.81 -14.04
N PRO A 38 23.29 2.17 -15.14
CA PRO A 38 22.59 2.85 -16.23
C PRO A 38 21.23 3.37 -15.74
N VAL A 39 20.90 4.57 -16.20
CA VAL A 39 19.57 5.18 -16.06
C VAL A 39 18.56 4.28 -16.79
N GLY A 40 17.80 3.47 -16.06
CA GLY A 40 16.81 2.56 -16.66
C GLY A 40 16.24 1.48 -15.74
N GLU A 41 16.93 1.10 -14.66
CA GLU A 41 16.47 0.07 -13.72
C GLU A 41 16.67 0.55 -12.28
N GLN A 42 15.74 1.34 -11.76
CA GLN A 42 15.64 1.60 -10.31
C GLN A 42 14.57 0.70 -9.66
N THR A 43 14.54 -0.58 -10.02
CA THR A 43 13.80 -1.63 -9.29
C THR A 43 14.67 -2.30 -8.21
N GLY A 44 15.69 -1.60 -7.71
CA GLY A 44 16.60 -2.08 -6.66
C GLY A 44 16.10 -1.90 -5.22
N TRP A 45 14.88 -1.38 -5.03
CA TRP A 45 14.24 -1.24 -3.71
C TRP A 45 12.95 -2.05 -3.61
N ALA A 46 12.83 -3.14 -4.37
CA ALA A 46 11.88 -4.21 -4.07
C ALA A 46 12.20 -4.81 -2.68
N LEU A 47 11.92 -4.04 -1.62
CA LEU A 47 11.65 -4.52 -0.29
C LEU A 47 10.51 -5.49 -0.49
N GLU A 48 10.87 -6.76 -0.41
CA GLU A 48 10.02 -7.92 -0.43
C GLU A 48 8.64 -7.57 0.12
N GLN A 49 7.68 -7.36 -0.79
CA GLN A 49 6.32 -7.03 -0.39
C GLN A 49 5.77 -8.23 0.37
N ARG A 50 5.39 -7.98 1.61
CA ARG A 50 4.97 -9.00 2.57
C ARG A 50 3.49 -8.93 2.87
N ILE A 51 2.75 -8.05 2.20
CA ILE A 51 1.31 -7.88 2.40
C ILE A 51 0.61 -9.17 1.99
N ARG A 52 0.16 -9.94 2.99
CA ARG A 52 -0.61 -11.17 2.81
C ARG A 52 -2.10 -10.95 3.04
N ARG A 53 -2.46 -9.87 3.73
CA ARG A 53 -3.85 -9.55 4.09
C ARG A 53 -4.09 -8.06 4.02
N VAL A 54 -5.21 -7.69 3.41
CA VAL A 54 -5.75 -6.33 3.41
C VAL A 54 -7.09 -6.36 4.13
N VAL A 55 -7.21 -5.61 5.22
CA VAL A 55 -8.49 -5.38 5.88
C VAL A 55 -9.13 -4.15 5.27
N PHE A 56 -10.29 -4.31 4.64
CA PHE A 56 -11.03 -3.26 3.95
C PHE A 56 -12.49 -3.29 4.40
N GLY A 57 -12.82 -2.43 5.36
CA GLY A 57 -14.16 -2.39 5.94
C GLY A 57 -14.45 -3.63 6.79
N MET A 58 -15.44 -4.40 6.38
CA MET A 58 -15.76 -5.71 6.95
C MET A 58 -15.03 -6.87 6.27
N TRP A 59 -14.28 -6.60 5.21
CA TRP A 59 -13.65 -7.61 4.38
C TRP A 59 -12.18 -7.79 4.77
N GLU A 60 -11.74 -9.02 4.62
CA GLU A 60 -10.34 -9.40 4.70
C GLU A 60 -9.99 -10.09 3.39
N ILE A 61 -9.03 -9.52 2.67
CA ILE A 61 -8.76 -9.88 1.28
C ILE A 61 -7.29 -10.27 1.17
N GLU A 62 -7.02 -11.40 0.53
CA GLU A 62 -5.67 -11.86 0.21
C GLU A 62 -5.21 -11.24 -1.13
N PRO A 63 -4.11 -10.47 -1.15
CA PRO A 63 -3.51 -9.99 -2.38
C PRO A 63 -2.99 -11.12 -3.26
N THR A 64 -3.12 -10.96 -4.57
CA THR A 64 -2.58 -11.89 -5.58
C THR A 64 -1.34 -11.33 -6.26
N TYR A 65 -1.13 -10.02 -6.20
CA TYR A 65 -0.09 -9.30 -6.95
C TYR A 65 0.77 -8.41 -6.07
N HIS A 66 1.88 -7.98 -6.67
CA HIS A 66 2.76 -6.98 -6.10
C HIS A 66 2.27 -5.55 -6.37
N SER A 67 2.46 -4.67 -5.40
CA SER A 67 2.05 -3.29 -5.31
C SER A 67 3.21 -2.39 -4.90
N ALA A 68 3.23 -1.18 -5.42
CA ALA A 68 4.23 -0.15 -5.14
C ALA A 68 3.92 0.66 -3.86
N TYR A 69 3.44 0.01 -2.80
CA TYR A 69 3.33 0.66 -1.49
C TYR A 69 4.73 1.07 -0.98
N PRO A 70 4.85 2.17 -0.21
CA PRO A 70 6.12 2.58 0.34
C PRO A 70 6.66 1.51 1.30
N PRO A 71 7.99 1.44 1.50
CA PRO A 71 8.68 0.46 2.34
C PRO A 71 8.05 0.17 3.71
N ASP A 72 7.52 1.19 4.38
CA ASP A 72 6.93 1.07 5.72
C ASP A 72 5.53 0.43 5.74
N ILE A 73 4.89 0.32 4.57
CA ILE A 73 3.63 -0.38 4.35
C ILE A 73 3.87 -1.72 3.66
N ALA A 74 4.69 -1.74 2.60
CA ALA A 74 4.96 -2.95 1.82
C ALA A 74 5.58 -4.08 2.65
N CYS A 75 6.31 -3.74 3.70
CA CYS A 75 6.91 -4.75 4.58
C CYS A 75 5.92 -5.42 5.54
N LEU A 76 4.69 -4.93 5.65
CA LEU A 76 3.73 -5.42 6.63
C LEU A 76 3.03 -6.70 6.16
N PRO A 77 2.80 -7.68 7.05
CA PRO A 77 2.02 -8.86 6.73
C PRO A 77 0.53 -8.53 6.53
N VAL A 78 0.06 -7.49 7.20
CA VAL A 78 -1.34 -7.05 7.22
C VAL A 78 -1.37 -5.54 7.11
N ILE A 79 -2.21 -5.01 6.22
CA ILE A 79 -2.51 -3.58 6.14
C ILE A 79 -4.01 -3.36 6.36
N TYR A 80 -4.35 -2.23 6.95
CA TYR A 80 -5.73 -1.83 7.21
C TYR A 80 -6.06 -0.62 6.35
N VAL A 81 -7.06 -0.70 5.49
CA VAL A 81 -7.37 0.34 4.51
C VAL A 81 -8.78 0.86 4.75
N CYS A 82 -8.93 2.19 4.82
CA CYS A 82 -10.23 2.82 4.96
C CYS A 82 -11.07 2.61 3.69
N GLU A 83 -12.32 2.17 3.86
CA GLU A 83 -13.22 1.89 2.72
C GLU A 83 -13.72 3.14 1.99
N TYR A 84 -13.50 4.33 2.57
CA TYR A 84 -13.92 5.61 2.00
C TYR A 84 -12.73 6.42 1.47
N CYS A 85 -11.77 6.77 2.33
CA CYS A 85 -10.64 7.62 1.94
C CYS A 85 -9.42 6.84 1.45
N LEU A 86 -9.48 5.50 1.42
CA LEU A 86 -8.42 4.60 0.94
C LEU A 86 -7.05 4.72 1.63
N THR A 87 -6.95 5.49 2.71
CA THR A 87 -5.71 5.64 3.45
C THR A 87 -5.32 4.28 4.07
N PRO A 88 -4.09 3.79 3.85
CA PRO A 88 -3.59 2.60 4.51
C PRO A 88 -3.08 2.94 5.91
N MET A 89 -3.27 2.01 6.83
CA MET A 89 -2.87 2.10 8.23
C MET A 89 -2.13 0.84 8.63
N ARG A 90 -1.10 1.04 9.45
CA ARG A 90 -0.13 0.01 9.82
C ARG A 90 -0.64 -0.96 10.89
N HIS A 91 -1.65 -0.55 11.65
CA HIS A 91 -2.11 -1.29 12.82
C HIS A 91 -3.59 -1.03 13.09
N ARG A 92 -4.22 -2.00 13.74
CA ARG A 92 -5.66 -2.01 13.97
C ARG A 92 -6.16 -0.83 14.82
N VAL A 93 -5.40 -0.39 15.83
CA VAL A 93 -5.81 0.74 16.69
C VAL A 93 -5.94 2.04 15.89
N ALA A 94 -4.98 2.33 14.99
CA ALA A 94 -5.07 3.49 14.11
C ALA A 94 -6.26 3.36 13.17
N TYR A 95 -6.53 2.15 12.66
CA TYR A 95 -7.68 1.88 11.82
C TYR A 95 -9.01 2.14 12.53
N ASP A 96 -9.19 1.59 13.73
CA ASP A 96 -10.41 1.75 14.51
C ASP A 96 -10.64 3.21 14.89
N ARG A 97 -9.58 3.95 15.28
CA ARG A 97 -9.67 5.39 15.53
C ARG A 97 -10.04 6.15 14.25
N HIS A 98 -9.36 5.86 13.15
CA HIS A 98 -9.63 6.51 11.87
C HIS A 98 -11.09 6.30 11.45
N ARG A 99 -11.64 5.09 11.59
CA ARG A 99 -13.07 4.85 11.24
C ARG A 99 -14.05 5.65 12.08
N GLN A 100 -13.69 6.06 13.29
CA GLN A 100 -14.53 6.90 14.16
C GLN A 100 -14.42 8.38 13.81
N GLU A 101 -13.26 8.83 13.31
CA GLU A 101 -12.95 10.24 13.06
C GLU A 101 -13.05 10.62 11.58
N CYS A 102 -13.03 9.65 10.66
CA CYS A 102 -13.04 9.89 9.23
C CYS A 102 -14.35 10.53 8.80
N THR A 103 -14.22 11.68 8.13
CA THR A 103 -15.36 12.47 7.63
C THR A 103 -15.76 12.11 6.20
N TRP A 104 -15.07 11.15 5.59
CA TRP A 104 -15.33 10.69 4.22
C TRP A 104 -16.40 9.59 4.24
N PHE A 105 -17.47 9.80 3.48
CA PHE A 105 -18.56 8.83 3.31
C PHE A 105 -18.83 8.50 1.84
N THR A 106 -18.16 9.22 0.94
CA THR A 106 -18.20 9.01 -0.51
C THR A 106 -16.77 9.10 -1.03
N PRO A 107 -16.45 8.48 -2.18
CA PRO A 107 -15.21 8.74 -2.89
C PRO A 107 -15.01 10.25 -3.14
N PRO A 108 -13.76 10.71 -3.26
CA PRO A 108 -13.47 12.08 -3.68
C PRO A 108 -14.03 12.39 -5.05
N GLY A 109 -14.12 13.68 -5.35
CA GLY A 109 -14.43 14.15 -6.69
C GLY A 109 -15.92 14.36 -6.93
N ASP A 110 -16.23 14.66 -8.19
CA ASP A 110 -17.56 15.06 -8.59
C ASP A 110 -18.37 13.86 -9.02
N GLU A 111 -19.55 13.72 -8.44
CA GLU A 111 -20.47 12.67 -8.82
C GLU A 111 -21.20 13.04 -10.13
N PHE A 112 -20.87 12.35 -11.21
CA PHE A 112 -21.50 12.58 -12.52
C PHE A 112 -22.62 11.58 -12.83
N TYR A 113 -22.80 10.54 -12.01
CA TYR A 113 -23.87 9.56 -12.19
C TYR A 113 -24.37 9.03 -10.85
N ARG A 114 -25.70 8.97 -10.68
CA ARG A 114 -26.36 8.21 -9.61
C ARG A 114 -27.61 7.53 -10.15
N LYS A 115 -27.70 6.20 -10.00
CA LYS A 115 -28.92 5.44 -10.32
C LYS A 115 -28.93 4.10 -9.59
N ASP A 116 -30.09 3.69 -9.05
CA ASP A 116 -30.32 2.36 -8.48
C ASP A 116 -29.30 1.94 -7.41
N GLY A 117 -28.83 2.90 -6.59
CA GLY A 117 -27.82 2.66 -5.55
C GLY A 117 -26.37 2.61 -6.05
N LEU A 118 -26.15 2.82 -7.36
CA LEU A 118 -24.82 3.00 -7.95
C LEU A 118 -24.52 4.48 -8.13
N SER A 119 -23.29 4.86 -7.79
CA SER A 119 -22.74 6.21 -7.93
C SER A 119 -21.38 6.14 -8.63
N PHE A 120 -21.11 7.06 -9.56
CA PHE A 120 -19.80 7.21 -10.19
C PHE A 120 -19.25 8.60 -9.91
N PHE A 121 -17.98 8.63 -9.54
CA PHE A 121 -17.25 9.83 -9.16
C PHE A 121 -16.08 10.03 -10.13
N GLU A 122 -15.93 11.25 -10.63
CA GLU A 122 -14.76 11.66 -11.40
C GLU A 122 -13.71 12.20 -10.43
N VAL A 123 -12.55 11.54 -10.38
CA VAL A 123 -11.43 11.92 -9.50
C VAL A 123 -10.28 12.43 -10.35
N ASP A 124 -9.89 13.69 -10.13
CA ASP A 124 -8.68 14.24 -10.71
C ASP A 124 -7.44 13.66 -10.01
N GLY A 125 -6.67 12.88 -10.75
CA GLY A 125 -5.51 12.16 -10.25
C GLY A 125 -4.38 13.05 -9.75
N GLU A 126 -4.27 14.29 -10.21
CA GLU A 126 -3.20 15.22 -9.82
C GLU A 126 -3.54 15.98 -8.52
N LYS A 127 -4.84 16.12 -8.22
CA LYS A 127 -5.32 17.04 -7.17
C LYS A 127 -5.75 16.36 -5.88
N GLN A 128 -5.99 15.04 -5.91
CA GLN A 128 -6.65 14.34 -4.81
C GLN A 128 -5.73 13.27 -4.19
N PRO A 129 -5.37 13.38 -2.89
CA PRO A 129 -4.49 12.40 -2.23
C PRO A 129 -4.98 10.94 -2.29
N VAL A 130 -6.27 10.72 -2.53
CA VAL A 130 -6.84 9.39 -2.72
C VAL A 130 -6.33 8.71 -3.99
N SER A 131 -6.00 9.45 -5.05
CA SER A 131 -5.45 8.88 -6.28
C SER A 131 -4.11 8.18 -6.03
N GLU A 132 -3.26 8.79 -5.18
CA GLU A 132 -1.96 8.25 -4.78
C GLU A 132 -2.08 6.94 -4.01
N GLN A 133 -3.18 6.74 -3.27
CA GLN A 133 -3.44 5.51 -2.51
C GLN A 133 -4.18 4.44 -3.33
N LEU A 134 -4.98 4.85 -4.31
CA LEU A 134 -5.81 3.97 -5.12
C LEU A 134 -4.96 3.04 -6.00
N ILE A 135 -3.94 3.56 -6.68
CA ILE A 135 -3.13 2.75 -7.61
C ILE A 135 -2.35 1.65 -6.86
N PRO A 136 -1.62 1.95 -5.77
CA PRO A 136 -1.01 0.91 -4.94
C PRO A 136 -2.03 -0.10 -4.41
N LEU A 137 -3.21 0.34 -3.97
CA LEU A 137 -4.25 -0.59 -3.50
C LEU A 137 -4.71 -1.54 -4.61
N CYS A 138 -5.04 -1.00 -5.79
CA CYS A 138 -5.51 -1.80 -6.92
C CYS A 138 -4.47 -2.80 -7.41
N SER A 139 -3.19 -2.41 -7.43
CA SER A 139 -2.10 -3.28 -7.89
C SER A 139 -1.88 -4.52 -7.01
N LEU A 140 -2.46 -4.60 -5.81
CA LEU A 140 -2.51 -5.83 -5.03
C LEU A 140 -3.39 -6.92 -5.67
N PHE A 141 -4.31 -6.54 -6.55
CA PHE A 141 -5.38 -7.40 -7.07
C PHE A 141 -5.42 -7.48 -8.60
N ALA A 142 -4.64 -6.67 -9.30
CA ALA A 142 -4.55 -6.69 -10.74
C ALA A 142 -3.11 -6.43 -11.23
N ASP A 143 -2.75 -7.06 -12.34
CA ASP A 143 -1.49 -6.80 -13.01
C ASP A 143 -1.60 -5.53 -13.86
N PHE A 144 -0.91 -4.48 -13.45
CA PHE A 144 -0.82 -3.22 -14.19
C PHE A 144 0.38 -3.18 -15.14
N ASN A 145 1.25 -4.19 -15.14
CA ASN A 145 2.44 -4.28 -15.99
C ASN A 145 2.17 -4.94 -17.36
N ALA A 146 0.94 -5.38 -17.63
CA ALA A 146 0.58 -6.09 -18.86
C ALA A 146 0.60 -5.26 -20.17
N HIS A 147 1.04 -4.00 -20.14
CA HIS A 147 1.05 -3.10 -21.31
C HIS A 147 2.44 -2.88 -21.95
N SER A 148 3.49 -3.61 -21.55
CA SER A 148 4.81 -3.53 -22.22
C SER A 148 5.16 -4.70 -23.14
N THR A 149 4.22 -5.61 -23.43
CA THR A 149 4.45 -6.72 -24.39
C THR A 149 3.51 -6.61 -25.57
N ASN A 150 3.74 -5.63 -26.44
CA ASN A 150 3.33 -5.68 -27.84
C ASN A 150 4.32 -4.89 -28.69
N ASP A 151 5.54 -5.41 -28.76
CA ASP A 151 6.52 -5.10 -29.82
C ASP A 151 7.17 -6.43 -30.26
N THR A 152 6.39 -7.36 -30.81
CA THR A 152 6.90 -8.36 -31.77
C THR A 152 5.76 -8.95 -32.60
N LEU A 153 5.39 -8.26 -33.69
CA LEU A 153 4.99 -8.87 -34.97
C LEU A 153 5.48 -7.98 -36.12
#